data_AF-A0A1F7VKD5-F1
#
_entry.id   AF-A0A1F7VKD5-F1
#
_cell.length_a   1.000
_cell.length_b   1.000
_cell.length_c   1.000
_cell.angle_alpha   90.00
_cell.angle_beta   90.00
_cell.angle_gamma   90.00
#
_symmetry.space_group_name_H-M   'P 1'
#
loop_
_entity.id
_entity.type
_entity.pdbx_description
1 polymer ?
#
loop_
_entity_poly.entity_id
_entity_poly.type
_entity_poly.pdbx_seq_one_letter_code
_entity_poly.pdbx_strand_id
1 'polypeptide(L)'
;MKWIGDSKRARDVPQALFDLATAYCAKVPDCANCPMRLVCPSADKFLGGRVRVPRRGTPKPNERIQAGKRYPDRIYRGRILKHLQSLSADTVVGIGKAIDPTFMKHDRAWVTAMIARLQNDGMVRRSGAQVSLEK
;
A
#
# COMPACT_ATOMS: atom_id res chain seq x y z
N MET A 1 17.76 22.29 -11.87
CA MET A 1 16.74 21.84 -10.90
C MET A 1 15.38 22.16 -11.48
N LYS A 2 14.54 21.17 -11.80
CA LYS A 2 13.25 21.40 -12.46
C LYS A 2 12.19 21.67 -11.40
N TRP A 3 11.51 22.81 -11.46
CA TRP A 3 10.45 23.15 -10.51
C TRP A 3 9.20 22.29 -10.78
N ILE A 4 8.54 21.84 -9.71
CA ILE A 4 7.51 20.80 -9.82
C ILE A 4 6.22 21.28 -10.46
N GLY A 5 5.80 22.53 -10.24
CA GLY A 5 4.57 23.01 -10.85
C GLY A 5 4.72 23.36 -12.34
N ASP A 6 5.92 23.25 -12.91
CA ASP A 6 6.11 23.21 -14.36
C ASP A 6 5.92 21.79 -14.93
N SER A 7 5.77 20.77 -14.05
CA SER A 7 5.52 19.40 -14.46
C SER A 7 4.03 19.09 -14.60
N LYS A 8 3.67 18.56 -15.76
CA LYS A 8 2.32 18.02 -16.03
C LYS A 8 2.18 16.54 -15.66
N ARG A 9 3.21 15.92 -15.07
CA ARG A 9 3.20 14.47 -14.75
C ARG A 9 2.76 14.24 -13.32
N ALA A 10 1.64 13.55 -13.14
CA ALA A 10 1.10 13.23 -11.82
C ALA A 10 2.10 12.51 -10.88
N ARG A 11 3.02 11.71 -11.43
CA ARG A 11 4.04 10.98 -10.66
C ARG A 11 5.12 11.87 -10.02
N ASP A 12 5.29 13.08 -10.51
CA ASP A 12 6.37 13.95 -10.04
C ASP A 12 6.04 14.52 -8.65
N VAL A 13 4.75 14.73 -8.33
CA VAL A 13 4.28 15.20 -7.01
C VAL A 13 4.60 14.19 -5.89
N PRO A 14 4.21 12.90 -5.98
CA PRO A 14 4.65 11.90 -5.01
C PRO A 14 6.17 11.81 -4.91
N GLN A 15 6.91 11.89 -6.02
CA GLN A 15 8.37 11.81 -6.01
C GLN A 15 8.98 12.96 -5.21
N ALA A 16 8.56 14.20 -5.43
CA ALA A 16 9.07 15.35 -4.68
C ALA A 16 8.76 15.27 -3.18
N LEU A 17 7.60 14.73 -2.80
CA LEU A 17 7.27 14.47 -1.40
C LEU A 17 8.20 13.42 -0.78
N PHE A 18 8.54 12.36 -1.51
CA PHE A 18 9.50 11.36 -1.06
C PHE A 18 10.93 11.92 -0.98
N ASP A 19 11.34 12.76 -1.92
CA ASP A 19 12.65 13.42 -1.90
C ASP A 19 12.78 14.32 -0.66
N LEU A 20 11.74 15.12 -0.38
CA LEU A 20 11.66 15.93 0.84
C LEU A 20 11.74 15.05 2.10
N ALA A 21 10.93 14.00 2.17
CA ALA A 21 10.91 13.11 3.33
C ALA A 21 12.27 12.42 3.53
N THR A 22 12.97 12.07 2.46
CA THR A 22 14.29 11.44 2.53
C THR A 22 15.36 12.42 3.02
N ALA A 23 15.27 13.68 2.59
CA ALA A 23 16.21 14.73 3.01
C ALA A 23 16.03 15.14 4.48
N TYR A 24 14.79 15.23 4.98
CA TYR A 24 14.50 15.84 6.30
C TYR A 24 13.83 14.90 7.31
N CYS A 25 13.07 13.90 6.89
CA CYS A 25 12.27 13.03 7.75
C CYS A 25 12.95 11.68 8.04
N ALA A 26 14.26 11.71 8.29
CA ALA A 26 15.03 10.53 8.72
C ALA A 26 14.62 10.04 10.12
N LYS A 27 15.25 8.96 10.60
CA LYS A 27 14.98 8.38 11.93
C LYS A 27 15.04 9.42 13.05
N VAL A 28 16.00 10.33 12.97
CA VAL A 28 16.01 11.59 13.72
C VAL A 28 15.77 12.69 12.68
N PRO A 29 14.57 13.28 12.63
CA PRO A 29 14.24 14.23 11.59
C PRO A 29 14.90 15.59 11.84
N ASP A 30 15.33 16.25 10.77
CA ASP A 30 15.84 17.61 10.80
C ASP A 30 14.67 18.60 10.63
N CYS A 31 13.78 18.61 11.63
CA CYS A 31 12.63 19.51 11.64
C CYS A 31 13.03 20.98 11.70
N ALA A 32 14.25 21.31 12.16
CA ALA A 32 14.72 22.68 12.28
C ALA A 32 14.95 23.31 10.90
N ASN A 33 15.55 22.55 9.97
CA ASN A 33 15.87 22.99 8.61
C ASN A 33 14.85 22.56 7.55
N CYS A 34 13.82 21.80 7.93
CA CYS A 34 12.79 21.34 6.99
C CYS A 34 11.95 22.52 6.45
N PRO A 35 11.80 22.66 5.12
CA PRO A 35 11.03 23.76 4.52
C PRO A 35 9.53 23.68 4.86
N MET A 36 9.02 22.49 5.22
CA MET A 36 7.63 22.28 5.61
C MET A 36 7.39 22.48 7.11
N ARG A 37 8.38 22.95 7.89
CA ARG A 37 8.28 23.07 9.36
C ARG A 37 7.02 23.79 9.83
N LEU A 38 6.66 24.90 9.18
CA LEU A 38 5.53 25.75 9.59
C LEU A 38 4.15 25.10 9.37
N VAL A 39 4.06 24.11 8.47
CA VAL A 39 2.79 23.46 8.10
C VAL A 39 2.74 21.98 8.49
N CYS A 40 3.83 21.43 9.02
CA CYS A 40 3.93 20.02 9.39
C CYS A 40 3.42 19.79 10.82
N PRO A 41 2.33 19.03 11.03
CA PRO A 41 1.76 18.78 12.36
C PRO A 41 2.70 18.00 13.32
N SER A 42 3.73 17.37 12.76
CA SER A 42 4.71 16.60 13.52
C SER A 42 5.90 17.44 13.98
N ALA A 43 6.20 18.57 13.32
CA ALA A 43 7.42 19.35 13.55
C ALA A 43 7.55 19.80 15.02
N ASP A 44 6.49 20.38 15.58
CA ASP A 44 6.48 20.85 16.97
C ASP A 44 6.69 19.73 17.99
N LYS A 45 6.22 18.50 17.68
CA LYS A 45 6.38 17.35 18.58
C LYS A 45 7.84 16.90 18.63
N PHE A 46 8.54 16.91 17.48
CA PHE A 46 9.95 16.55 17.40
C PHE A 46 10.85 17.66 17.96
N LEU A 47 10.60 18.92 17.59
CA LEU A 47 11.36 20.08 18.11
C LEU A 47 11.19 20.24 19.62
N GLY A 48 9.98 19.98 20.14
CA GLY A 48 9.69 20.02 21.58
C GLY A 48 10.16 18.79 22.36
N GLY A 49 10.87 17.84 21.74
CA GLY A 49 11.36 16.63 22.41
C GLY A 49 10.27 15.67 22.91
N ARG A 50 9.02 15.84 22.45
CA ARG A 50 7.85 15.07 22.90
C ARG A 50 7.71 13.73 22.18
N VAL A 51 8.53 13.47 21.17
CA VAL A 51 8.56 12.20 20.43
C VAL A 51 9.74 11.37 20.87
N ARG A 52 9.46 10.20 21.46
CA ARG A 52 10.49 9.20 21.75
C ARG A 52 10.79 8.42 20.48
N VAL A 53 11.96 8.66 19.89
CA VAL A 53 12.44 7.86 18.74
C VAL A 53 12.95 6.50 19.24
N PRO A 54 12.35 5.37 18.83
CA PRO A 54 12.82 4.05 19.24
C PRO A 54 14.24 3.78 18.75
N ARG A 55 15.11 3.29 19.65
CA ARG A 55 16.49 2.92 19.30
C ARG A 55 16.53 1.75 18.32
N ARG A 56 15.62 0.78 18.45
CA ARG A 56 15.45 -0.33 17.50
C ARG A 56 14.35 0.02 16.50
N GLY A 57 14.58 -0.33 15.23
CA GLY A 57 13.52 -0.23 14.22
C GLY A 57 12.35 -1.14 14.57
N THR A 58 11.17 -0.82 14.05
CA THR A 58 10.02 -1.71 14.12
C THR A 58 10.42 -3.06 13.52
N PRO A 59 10.17 -4.19 14.21
CA PRO A 59 10.43 -5.50 13.62
C PRO A 59 9.72 -5.60 12.27
N LYS A 60 10.34 -6.31 11.32
CA LYS A 60 9.70 -6.55 10.02
C LYS A 60 8.31 -7.13 10.29
N PRO A 61 7.25 -6.58 9.66
CA PRO A 61 5.92 -7.14 9.78
C PRO A 61 5.99 -8.63 9.46
N ASN A 62 5.35 -9.47 10.28
CA ASN A 62 5.24 -10.88 9.97
C ASN A 62 4.24 -11.01 8.81
N GLU A 63 4.77 -11.14 7.61
CA GLU A 63 3.96 -11.21 6.41
C GLU A 63 3.43 -12.62 6.21
N ARG A 64 2.10 -12.75 6.12
CA ARG A 64 1.49 -14.05 5.86
C ARG A 64 1.84 -14.52 4.45
N ILE A 65 2.44 -15.71 4.37
CA ILE A 65 2.64 -16.46 3.14
C ILE A 65 1.76 -17.70 3.22
N GLN A 66 0.84 -17.84 2.26
CA GLN A 66 0.00 -19.03 2.17
C GLN A 66 0.86 -20.25 1.79
N ALA A 67 0.57 -21.41 2.39
CA ALA A 67 1.30 -22.64 2.11
C ALA A 67 1.35 -22.95 0.61
N GLY A 68 2.53 -23.29 0.10
CA GLY A 68 2.75 -23.58 -1.32
C GLY A 68 2.74 -22.37 -2.25
N LYS A 69 2.59 -21.14 -1.74
CA LYS A 69 2.59 -19.91 -2.54
C LYS A 69 3.94 -19.21 -2.51
N ARG A 70 4.32 -18.64 -3.65
CA ARG A 70 5.65 -18.04 -3.87
C ARG A 70 5.81 -16.68 -3.19
N TYR A 71 4.71 -15.95 -3.03
CA TYR A 71 4.73 -14.56 -2.57
C TYR A 71 3.86 -14.36 -1.32
N PRO A 72 4.15 -13.34 -0.52
CA PRO A 72 3.27 -12.94 0.58
C PRO A 72 1.94 -12.37 0.07
N ASP A 73 0.92 -12.41 0.93
CA ASP A 73 -0.45 -11.98 0.62
C ASP A 73 -0.55 -10.58 -0.02
N ARG A 74 0.31 -9.63 0.37
CA ARG A 74 0.28 -8.27 -0.19
C ARG A 74 0.49 -8.23 -1.71
N ILE A 75 1.31 -9.14 -2.23
CA ILE A 75 1.60 -9.22 -3.67
C ILE A 75 0.37 -9.75 -4.40
N TYR A 76 -0.27 -10.79 -3.86
CA TYR A 76 -1.50 -11.34 -4.42
C TYR A 76 -2.66 -10.35 -4.34
N ARG A 77 -2.80 -9.58 -3.26
CA ARG A 77 -3.77 -8.47 -3.17
C ARG A 77 -3.59 -7.45 -4.28
N GLY A 78 -2.35 -7.00 -4.53
CA GLY A 78 -2.05 -6.10 -5.64
C GLY A 78 -2.41 -6.69 -7.01
N ARG A 79 -2.17 -7.99 -7.21
CA ARG A 79 -2.58 -8.69 -8.44
C ARG A 79 -4.09 -8.78 -8.61
N ILE A 80 -4.85 -8.97 -7.53
CA ILE A 80 -6.32 -8.95 -7.56
C ILE A 80 -6.80 -7.60 -8.07
N LEU A 81 -6.31 -6.51 -7.48
CA LEU A 81 -6.70 -5.15 -7.88
C LEU A 81 -6.31 -4.87 -9.33
N LYS A 82 -5.09 -5.25 -9.75
CA LYS A 82 -4.65 -5.10 -11.14
C LYS A 82 -5.52 -5.90 -12.12
N HIS A 83 -5.92 -7.11 -11.76
CA HIS A 83 -6.83 -7.93 -12.57
C HIS A 83 -8.20 -7.25 -12.72
N LEU A 84 -8.76 -6.75 -11.62
CA LEU A 84 -10.05 -6.04 -11.62
C LEU A 84 -10.00 -4.63 -12.24
N GLN A 85 -8.81 -4.06 -12.43
CA GLN A 85 -8.63 -2.85 -13.24
C GLN A 85 -8.78 -3.16 -14.74
N SER A 86 -8.30 -4.32 -15.18
CA SER A 86 -8.44 -4.77 -16.57
C SER A 86 -9.82 -5.36 -16.87
N LEU A 87 -10.48 -5.94 -15.88
CA LEU A 87 -11.82 -6.54 -15.97
C LEU A 87 -12.74 -5.92 -14.92
N SER A 88 -13.86 -5.32 -15.37
CA SER A 88 -14.81 -4.64 -14.48
C SER A 88 -15.32 -5.50 -13.31
N ALA A 89 -15.45 -6.82 -13.50
CA ALA A 89 -15.78 -7.77 -12.43
C ALA A 89 -15.33 -9.20 -12.78
N ASP A 90 -15.07 -10.02 -11.77
CA ASP A 90 -14.80 -11.46 -11.94
C ASP A 90 -15.19 -12.27 -10.69
N THR A 91 -15.31 -13.58 -10.84
CA THR A 91 -15.56 -14.53 -9.75
C THR A 91 -14.29 -14.82 -8.95
N VAL A 92 -14.43 -15.28 -7.70
CA VAL A 92 -13.29 -15.70 -6.86
C VAL A 92 -12.39 -16.72 -7.55
N VAL A 93 -12.97 -17.65 -8.31
CA VAL A 93 -12.22 -18.70 -9.02
C VAL A 93 -11.47 -18.12 -10.22
N GLY A 94 -12.09 -17.22 -10.98
CA GLY A 94 -11.44 -16.50 -12.08
C GLY A 94 -10.26 -15.68 -11.58
N ILE A 95 -10.48 -14.91 -10.51
CA ILE A 95 -9.43 -14.13 -9.83
C ILE A 95 -8.30 -15.04 -9.35
N GLY A 96 -8.61 -16.15 -8.68
CA GLY A 96 -7.61 -17.08 -8.18
C GLY A 96 -6.68 -17.61 -9.28
N LYS A 97 -7.27 -18.04 -10.41
CA LYS A 97 -6.51 -18.51 -11.58
C LYS A 97 -5.69 -17.40 -12.25
N ALA A 98 -6.19 -16.16 -12.25
CA ALA A 98 -5.51 -15.04 -12.88
C ALA A 98 -4.29 -14.55 -12.06
N ILE A 99 -4.38 -14.56 -10.73
CA ILE A 99 -3.30 -14.04 -9.87
C ILE A 99 -2.21 -15.07 -9.54
N ASP A 100 -2.52 -16.35 -9.71
CA ASP A 100 -1.66 -17.47 -9.35
C ASP A 100 -1.82 -18.66 -10.31
N PRO A 101 -0.82 -18.97 -11.16
CA PRO A 101 -0.87 -20.10 -12.09
C PRO A 101 -1.02 -21.48 -11.42
N THR A 102 -0.65 -21.59 -10.13
CA THR A 102 -0.74 -22.83 -9.35
C THR A 102 -2.01 -22.91 -8.49
N PHE A 103 -3.02 -22.06 -8.78
CA PHE A 103 -4.27 -22.02 -8.03
C PHE A 103 -5.02 -23.36 -8.09
N MET A 104 -5.32 -23.90 -6.92
CA MET A 104 -6.08 -25.14 -6.73
C MET A 104 -7.40 -24.89 -6.01
N LYS A 105 -8.31 -25.88 -6.00
CA LYS A 105 -9.62 -25.75 -5.34
C LYS A 105 -9.53 -25.36 -3.86
N HIS A 106 -8.54 -25.86 -3.12
CA HIS A 106 -8.37 -25.54 -1.70
C HIS A 106 -7.89 -24.10 -1.46
N ASP A 107 -7.27 -23.45 -2.45
CA ASP A 107 -6.85 -22.04 -2.36
C ASP A 107 -8.03 -21.07 -2.41
N ARG A 108 -9.23 -21.54 -2.79
CA ARG A 108 -10.43 -20.70 -2.86
C ARG A 108 -10.73 -20.01 -1.52
N ALA A 109 -10.53 -20.70 -0.40
CA ALA A 109 -10.75 -20.12 0.93
C ALA A 109 -9.77 -18.97 1.20
N TRP A 110 -8.50 -19.15 0.81
CA TRP A 110 -7.46 -18.13 0.93
C TRP A 110 -7.76 -16.90 0.07
N VAL A 111 -8.13 -17.08 -1.20
CA VAL A 111 -8.50 -15.98 -2.10
C VAL A 111 -9.75 -15.26 -1.60
N THR A 112 -10.75 -16.00 -1.10
CA THR A 112 -11.95 -15.42 -0.50
C THR A 112 -11.61 -14.55 0.71
N ALA A 113 -10.73 -15.02 1.59
CA ALA A 113 -10.26 -14.24 2.75
C ALA A 113 -9.41 -13.02 2.35
N MET A 114 -8.66 -13.08 1.25
CA MET A 114 -7.99 -11.90 0.67
C MET A 114 -9.00 -10.88 0.16
N ILE A 115 -10.02 -11.31 -0.57
CA ILE A 115 -11.07 -10.43 -1.09
C ILE A 115 -11.83 -9.77 0.06
N ALA A 116 -12.21 -10.53 1.10
CA ALA A 116 -12.90 -9.97 2.27
C ALA A 116 -12.10 -8.84 2.95
N ARG A 117 -10.77 -8.98 3.05
CA ARG A 117 -9.91 -7.90 3.57
C ARG A 117 -9.88 -6.69 2.63
N LEU A 118 -9.82 -6.91 1.31
CA LEU A 118 -9.90 -5.81 0.34
C LEU A 118 -11.27 -5.10 0.38
N GLN A 119 -12.35 -5.82 0.69
CA GLN A 119 -13.67 -5.23 0.90
C GLN A 119 -13.71 -4.36 2.16
N ASN A 120 -13.15 -4.86 3.26
CA ASN A 120 -13.05 -4.09 4.51
C ASN A 120 -12.20 -2.82 4.35
N ASP A 121 -11.19 -2.87 3.48
CA ASP A 121 -10.36 -1.72 3.13
C ASP A 121 -11.03 -0.76 2.12
N GLY A 122 -12.27 -1.04 1.68
CA GLY A 122 -13.02 -0.22 0.74
C GLY A 122 -12.48 -0.23 -0.70
N MET A 123 -11.71 -1.25 -1.09
CA MET A 123 -11.07 -1.32 -2.41
C MET A 123 -11.89 -2.11 -3.44
N VAL A 124 -12.71 -3.04 -2.98
CA VAL A 124 -13.54 -3.90 -3.83
C VAL A 124 -14.91 -4.10 -3.20
N ARG A 125 -15.92 -4.36 -4.03
CA ARG A 125 -17.25 -4.83 -3.61
C ARG A 125 -17.54 -6.22 -4.15
N ARG A 126 -18.45 -6.91 -3.48
CA ARG A 126 -19.06 -8.15 -3.99
C ARG A 126 -20.52 -7.92 -4.32
N SER A 127 -20.92 -8.38 -5.49
CA SER A 127 -22.31 -8.47 -5.92
C SER A 127 -22.59 -9.92 -6.31
N GLY A 128 -23.27 -10.65 -5.41
CA GLY A 128 -23.46 -12.09 -5.55
C GLY A 128 -22.12 -12.85 -5.67
N ALA A 129 -21.93 -13.54 -6.79
CA ALA A 129 -20.71 -14.32 -7.06
C ALA A 129 -19.54 -13.49 -7.61
N GLN A 130 -19.78 -12.24 -8.02
CA GLN A 130 -18.79 -11.38 -8.64
C GLN A 130 -18.15 -10.42 -7.64
N VAL A 131 -16.91 -10.08 -7.94
CA VAL A 131 -16.09 -9.09 -7.23
C VAL A 131 -15.71 -8.01 -8.25
N SER A 132 -15.91 -6.74 -7.91
CA SER A 132 -15.52 -5.60 -8.74
C SER A 132 -14.73 -4.60 -7.89
N LEU A 133 -14.03 -3.66 -8.53
CA LEU A 133 -13.49 -2.50 -7.81
C LEU A 133 -14.63 -1.70 -7.16
N GLU A 134 -14.33 -1.10 -6.00
CA GLU A 134 -15.17 -0.04 -5.44
C GLU A 134 -15.05 1.18 -6.35
N LYS A 135 -16.17 1.81 -6.71
CA LYS A 135 -16.20 3.01 -7.55
C LYS A 135 -16.29 4.25 -6.69
#